data_AF-A0A5E4QYW9-F1
#
_entry.id   AF-A0A5E4QYW9-F1
#
_cell.length_a   1.000
_cell.length_b   1.000
_cell.length_c   1.000
_cell.angle_alpha   90.00
_cell.angle_beta   90.00
_cell.angle_gamma   90.00
#
_symmetry.space_group_name_H-M   'P 1'
#
loop_
_entity.id
_entity.type
_entity.pdbx_description
1 polymer ?
#
loop_
_entity_poly.entity_id
_entity_poly.type
_entity_poly.pdbx_seq_one_letter_code
_entity_poly.pdbx_strand_id
1 'polypeptide(L)'
;MSARRGAGGSSSSSLLDASFSGGVPYTSSDDAESFGETSCDGGRLQENNGEKLLHVVITLAQKIGFSLEERDIVNAYRLGARINAVESRRAGSEGTQLLRAVVVRLTRRYLRDEFLHAARVRRGVDTMGMGLGGEPRRFYVNEHLTRVNRKLFYLAREELARQRNWRFVGTRGGIICARRDQKSSVHVIRSEQDISKVFGKE
;
A
#
# COMPACT_ATOMS: atom_id res chain seq x y z
N MET A 1 17.36 -17.46 -50.67
CA MET A 1 16.70 -17.91 -49.43
C MET A 1 17.37 -17.24 -48.26
N SER A 2 16.56 -16.59 -47.44
CA SER A 2 16.91 -15.69 -46.34
C SER A 2 17.01 -16.46 -45.02
N ALA A 3 17.96 -16.12 -44.15
CA ALA A 3 17.71 -15.81 -42.74
C ALA A 3 19.01 -15.49 -41.98
N ARG A 4 19.10 -14.24 -41.51
CA ARG A 4 19.92 -13.78 -40.37
C ARG A 4 19.20 -14.05 -39.04
N ARG A 5 19.97 -14.00 -37.94
CA ARG A 5 19.69 -13.57 -36.54
C ARG A 5 20.29 -14.62 -35.57
N GLY A 6 21.12 -14.33 -34.56
CA GLY A 6 21.46 -13.12 -33.82
C GLY A 6 20.63 -13.00 -32.53
N ALA A 7 21.25 -13.15 -31.36
CA ALA A 7 20.97 -12.43 -30.09
C ALA A 7 21.52 -13.18 -28.85
N GLY A 8 22.03 -12.42 -27.87
CA GLY A 8 22.28 -12.94 -26.52
C GLY A 8 23.17 -12.10 -25.61
N GLY A 9 23.10 -10.76 -25.68
CA GLY A 9 23.82 -9.88 -24.75
C GLY A 9 23.15 -9.85 -23.37
N SER A 10 23.92 -10.20 -22.34
CA SER A 10 23.58 -9.96 -20.94
C SER A 10 23.95 -8.53 -20.58
N SER A 11 22.97 -7.73 -20.15
CA SER A 11 23.24 -6.40 -19.60
C SER A 11 22.54 -6.26 -18.26
N SER A 12 23.38 -6.23 -17.24
CA SER A 12 23.12 -5.87 -15.85
C SER A 12 22.35 -4.55 -15.76
N SER A 13 21.16 -4.59 -15.16
CA SER A 13 20.38 -3.40 -14.81
C SER A 13 20.91 -2.81 -13.49
N SER A 14 22.00 -2.07 -13.56
CA SER A 14 22.41 -1.10 -12.56
C SER A 14 21.65 0.21 -12.80
N LEU A 15 20.70 0.58 -11.93
CA LEU A 15 20.12 1.93 -11.97
C LEU A 15 19.78 2.44 -10.55
N LEU A 16 20.80 3.14 -10.02
CA LEU A 16 20.74 4.43 -9.32
C LEU A 16 20.07 4.49 -7.93
N ASP A 17 20.94 4.46 -6.92
CA ASP A 17 20.83 5.26 -5.69
C ASP A 17 20.58 6.72 -6.07
N ALA A 18 19.37 7.21 -5.77
CA ALA A 18 19.09 8.64 -5.79
C ALA A 18 19.29 9.17 -4.36
N SER A 19 20.38 9.89 -4.17
CA SER A 19 20.75 10.60 -2.96
C SER A 19 19.60 11.45 -2.42
N PHE A 20 19.34 11.27 -1.14
CA PHE A 20 18.27 11.88 -0.37
C PHE A 20 18.69 13.29 0.07
N SER A 21 18.26 14.33 -0.65
CA SER A 21 18.39 15.71 -0.19
C SER A 21 17.13 16.49 -0.54
N GLY A 22 16.14 16.44 0.35
CA GLY A 22 14.87 17.14 0.18
C GLY A 22 13.91 16.75 1.29
N GLY A 23 14.18 17.21 2.51
CA GLY A 23 13.26 17.06 3.64
C GLY A 23 11.97 17.80 3.32
N VAL A 24 10.86 17.06 3.25
CA VAL A 24 9.52 17.65 3.25
C VAL A 24 9.25 18.12 4.67
N PRO A 25 8.85 19.38 4.92
CA PRO A 25 8.57 19.85 6.27
C PRO A 25 7.34 19.12 6.81
N TYR A 26 7.55 18.28 7.83
CA TYR A 26 6.48 17.58 8.56
C TYR A 26 5.76 18.58 9.46
N THR A 27 4.45 18.74 9.31
CA THR A 27 3.65 19.73 10.07
C THR A 27 2.91 19.13 11.28
N SER A 28 3.10 17.84 11.58
CA SER A 28 2.40 17.17 12.69
C SER A 28 3.17 15.92 13.12
N SER A 29 3.21 15.63 14.42
CA SER A 29 3.78 14.40 14.99
C SER A 29 3.16 13.13 14.40
N ASP A 30 1.87 13.16 14.10
CA ASP A 30 1.13 12.05 13.46
C ASP A 30 1.64 11.70 12.05
N ASP A 31 2.20 12.68 11.33
CA ASP A 31 2.74 12.46 9.97
C ASP A 31 4.12 11.78 9.99
N ALA A 32 4.86 11.90 11.09
CA ALA A 32 6.13 11.20 11.28
C ALA A 32 5.92 9.71 11.62
N GLU A 33 4.82 9.36 12.32
CA GLU A 33 4.51 7.99 12.72
C GLU A 33 4.12 7.08 11.56
N SER A 34 3.50 7.64 10.51
CA SER A 34 3.12 6.89 9.30
C SER A 34 4.34 6.35 8.52
N PHE A 35 5.55 6.85 8.79
CA PHE A 35 6.74 6.52 8.02
C PHE A 35 7.22 5.09 8.35
N GLY A 36 7.00 4.17 7.41
CA GLY A 36 7.39 2.76 7.58
C GLY A 36 6.22 1.82 7.88
N GLU A 37 5.01 2.37 7.96
CA GLU A 37 3.82 1.58 8.24
C GLU A 37 3.17 1.04 6.97
N THR A 38 2.48 -0.09 7.13
CA THR A 38 1.69 -0.75 6.10
C THR A 38 0.31 -1.03 6.68
N SER A 39 -0.72 -0.72 5.89
CA SER A 39 -2.09 -0.99 6.27
C SER A 39 -2.58 -2.24 5.57
N CYS A 40 -3.13 -3.17 6.34
CA CYS A 40 -3.90 -4.28 5.84
C CYS A 40 -5.38 -3.88 5.87
N ASP A 41 -5.88 -3.37 4.75
CA ASP A 41 -7.23 -2.78 4.62
C ASP A 41 -8.28 -3.79 4.14
N GLY A 42 -8.00 -5.08 4.28
CA GLY A 42 -8.73 -6.13 3.58
C GLY A 42 -10.20 -6.28 3.92
N GLY A 43 -11.09 -5.58 3.20
CA GLY A 43 -12.56 -5.66 3.40
C GLY A 43 -13.00 -5.42 4.85
N ARG A 44 -12.06 -4.91 5.66
CA ARG A 44 -11.98 -4.84 7.10
C ARG A 44 -12.05 -6.21 7.81
N LEU A 45 -10.90 -6.69 8.32
CA LEU A 45 -10.72 -8.00 8.97
C LEU A 45 -11.61 -8.16 10.22
N GLN A 46 -12.17 -9.36 10.43
CA GLN A 46 -13.01 -9.69 11.59
C GLN A 46 -12.32 -9.29 12.91
N GLU A 47 -13.06 -8.62 13.80
CA GLU A 47 -12.60 -8.24 15.14
C GLU A 47 -13.11 -9.26 16.16
N ASN A 48 -12.19 -9.97 16.81
CA ASN A 48 -12.53 -10.91 17.87
C ASN A 48 -12.07 -10.35 19.22
N ASN A 49 -12.86 -10.56 20.28
CA ASN A 49 -12.43 -10.21 21.63
C ASN A 49 -11.21 -11.07 22.01
N GLY A 50 -10.10 -10.44 22.41
CA GLY A 50 -8.85 -11.12 22.72
C GLY A 50 -7.96 -11.44 21.51
N GLU A 51 -8.18 -10.79 20.36
CA GLU A 51 -7.34 -10.97 19.18
C GLU A 51 -5.86 -10.63 19.44
N LYS A 52 -4.96 -11.47 18.93
CA LYS A 52 -3.52 -11.20 18.89
C LYS A 52 -3.16 -10.69 17.50
N LEU A 53 -3.12 -9.37 17.32
CA LEU A 53 -2.87 -8.75 16.01
C LEU A 53 -1.55 -9.20 15.37
N LEU A 54 -0.50 -9.41 16.16
CA LEU A 54 0.77 -9.96 15.66
C LEU A 54 0.58 -11.29 14.94
N HIS A 55 -0.16 -12.22 15.57
CA HIS A 55 -0.47 -13.51 14.97
C HIS A 55 -1.28 -13.36 13.68
N VAL A 56 -2.29 -12.48 13.67
CA VAL A 56 -3.09 -12.20 12.46
C VAL A 56 -2.19 -11.74 11.32
N VAL A 57 -1.28 -10.80 11.57
CA VAL A 57 -0.36 -10.26 10.56
C VAL A 57 0.60 -11.32 10.05
N ILE A 58 1.15 -12.15 10.93
CA ILE A 58 2.05 -13.26 10.56
C ILE A 58 1.30 -14.27 9.70
N THR A 59 0.08 -14.66 10.06
CA THR A 59 -0.73 -15.60 9.27
C THR A 59 -1.10 -15.01 7.91
N LEU A 60 -1.41 -13.70 7.83
CA LEU A 60 -1.66 -13.00 6.56
C LEU A 60 -0.43 -13.01 5.66
N ALA A 61 0.75 -12.73 6.22
CA ALA A 61 2.02 -12.80 5.52
C ALA A 61 2.27 -14.21 4.96
N GLN A 62 2.13 -15.24 5.78
CA GLN A 62 2.31 -16.63 5.35
C GLN A 62 1.35 -17.01 4.22
N LYS A 63 0.08 -16.57 4.30
CA LYS A 63 -0.94 -16.82 3.25
C LYS A 63 -0.51 -16.25 1.89
N ILE A 64 0.14 -15.10 1.86
CA ILE A 64 0.69 -14.51 0.63
C ILE A 64 2.10 -15.00 0.30
N GLY A 65 2.62 -16.02 1.01
CA GLY A 65 3.94 -16.60 0.77
C GLY A 65 5.11 -15.74 1.25
N PHE A 66 4.87 -14.83 2.20
CA PHE A 66 5.89 -14.02 2.85
C PHE A 66 6.11 -14.53 4.29
N SER A 67 7.35 -14.80 4.68
CA SER A 67 7.66 -15.22 6.05
C SER A 67 7.91 -14.00 6.91
N LEU A 68 7.18 -13.89 8.02
CA LEU A 68 7.32 -12.81 8.99
C LEU A 68 7.32 -13.40 10.39
N GLU A 69 8.23 -12.93 11.24
CA GLU A 69 8.32 -13.33 12.64
C GLU A 69 7.87 -12.22 13.59
N GLU A 70 7.57 -12.54 14.85
CA GLU A 70 7.14 -11.53 15.84
C GLU A 70 8.19 -10.43 16.04
N ARG A 71 9.49 -10.79 16.01
CA ARG A 71 10.61 -9.84 16.11
C ARG A 71 10.69 -8.84 14.96
N ASP A 72 10.05 -9.13 13.83
CA ASP A 72 10.04 -8.27 12.65
C ASP A 72 8.95 -7.19 12.73
N ILE A 73 8.04 -7.31 13.69
CA ILE A 73 6.93 -6.39 13.91
C ILE A 73 7.25 -5.52 15.12
N VAL A 74 7.34 -4.20 14.90
CA VAL A 74 7.50 -3.21 15.97
C VAL A 74 6.18 -3.01 16.70
N ASN A 75 5.09 -2.85 15.94
CA ASN A 75 3.76 -2.63 16.47
C ASN A 75 2.70 -3.05 15.44
N ALA A 76 1.54 -3.49 15.93
CA ALA A 76 0.35 -3.69 15.13
C ALA A 76 -0.89 -3.21 15.90
N TYR A 77 -1.72 -2.38 15.28
CA TYR A 77 -2.92 -1.81 15.90
C TYR A 77 -4.05 -1.63 14.88
N ARG A 78 -5.28 -1.43 15.37
CA ARG A 78 -6.44 -1.12 14.51
C ARG A 78 -6.65 0.38 14.39
N LEU A 79 -6.80 0.87 13.17
CA LEU A 79 -7.09 2.28 12.89
C LEU A 79 -8.54 2.63 13.20
N GLY A 80 -8.74 3.66 14.03
CA GLY A 80 -10.04 4.24 14.34
C GLY A 80 -10.68 3.72 15.64
N ALA A 81 -11.68 4.45 16.11
CA ALA A 81 -12.45 4.09 17.29
C ALA A 81 -13.29 2.82 17.02
N ARG A 82 -13.43 1.96 18.02
CA ARG A 82 -14.35 0.82 17.96
C ARG A 82 -15.77 1.37 17.97
N ILE A 83 -16.41 1.42 16.81
CA ILE A 83 -17.81 1.82 16.70
C ILE A 83 -18.66 0.62 17.08
N ASN A 84 -19.56 0.79 18.05
CA ASN A 84 -20.43 -0.30 18.49
C ASN A 84 -21.48 -0.63 17.41
N ALA A 85 -21.99 -1.86 17.40
CA ALA A 85 -22.96 -2.33 16.41
C ALA A 85 -24.23 -1.46 16.34
N VAL A 86 -24.60 -0.79 17.43
CA VAL A 86 -25.74 0.15 17.50
C VAL A 86 -25.47 1.43 16.69
N GLU A 87 -24.26 1.97 16.77
CA GLU A 87 -23.85 3.15 16.02
C GLU A 87 -23.57 2.82 14.54
N SER A 88 -23.06 1.63 14.26
CA SER A 88 -22.88 1.13 12.89
C SER A 88 -24.22 1.06 12.14
N ARG A 89 -25.32 0.67 12.81
CA ARG A 89 -26.66 0.70 12.21
C ARG A 89 -27.20 2.11 11.95
N ARG A 90 -26.83 3.09 12.78
CA ARG A 90 -27.23 4.51 12.60
C ARG A 90 -26.47 5.19 11.47
N ALA A 91 -25.26 4.73 11.18
CA ALA A 91 -24.43 5.23 10.08
C ALA A 91 -24.85 4.74 8.68
N GLY A 92 -26.03 4.11 8.55
CA GLY A 92 -26.57 3.66 7.26
C GLY A 92 -25.88 2.41 6.67
N SER A 93 -24.96 1.77 7.41
CA SER A 93 -24.40 0.48 6.99
C SER A 93 -25.33 -0.64 7.43
N GLU A 94 -26.09 -1.20 6.49
CA GLU A 94 -26.88 -2.41 6.72
C GLU A 94 -25.94 -3.57 7.14
N GLY A 95 -26.11 -4.03 8.38
CA GLY A 95 -25.60 -5.32 8.87
C GLY A 95 -24.09 -5.52 9.01
N THR A 96 -23.24 -4.66 8.45
CA THR A 96 -21.78 -4.84 8.49
C THR A 96 -21.21 -3.98 9.60
N GLN A 97 -20.81 -4.59 10.71
CA GLN A 97 -19.92 -3.95 11.69
C GLN A 97 -18.78 -3.29 10.90
N LEU A 98 -18.55 -1.99 11.12
CA LEU A 98 -17.48 -1.25 10.47
C LEU A 98 -16.15 -1.73 11.06
N LEU A 99 -15.70 -2.89 10.60
CA LEU A 99 -14.45 -3.53 10.99
C LEU A 99 -13.29 -2.54 10.73
N ARG A 100 -12.22 -2.55 11.51
CA ARG A 100 -11.12 -1.57 11.36
C ARG A 100 -9.94 -2.16 10.58
N ALA A 101 -9.26 -1.31 9.83
CA ALA A 101 -8.00 -1.67 9.18
C ALA A 101 -6.91 -1.94 10.22
N VAL A 102 -6.02 -2.88 9.93
CA VAL A 102 -4.86 -3.18 10.78
C VAL A 102 -3.66 -2.46 10.21
N VAL A 103 -3.05 -1.57 10.99
CA VAL A 103 -1.76 -0.97 10.67
C VAL A 103 -0.65 -1.75 11.35
N VAL A 104 0.42 -1.97 10.60
CA VAL A 104 1.60 -2.68 11.03
C VAL A 104 2.82 -1.83 10.76
N ARG A 105 3.65 -1.67 11.79
CA ARG A 105 4.99 -1.12 11.67
C ARG A 105 6.00 -2.26 11.71
N LEU A 106 6.80 -2.38 10.66
CA LEU A 106 7.86 -3.39 10.57
C LEU A 106 9.21 -2.79 10.98
N THR A 107 10.10 -3.64 11.50
CA THR A 107 11.43 -3.20 12.00
C THR A 107 12.31 -2.66 10.89
N ARG A 108 12.20 -3.21 9.68
CA ARG A 108 13.09 -2.91 8.55
C ARG A 108 12.30 -2.53 7.31
N ARG A 109 12.79 -1.52 6.59
CA ARG A 109 12.19 -1.03 5.35
C ARG A 109 12.09 -2.12 4.27
N TYR A 110 13.09 -2.98 4.14
CA TYR A 110 13.06 -4.04 3.14
C TYR A 110 11.94 -5.05 3.40
N LEU A 111 11.64 -5.38 4.67
CA LEU A 111 10.56 -6.30 5.02
C LEU A 111 9.21 -5.75 4.58
N ARG A 112 9.01 -4.44 4.78
CA ARG A 112 7.82 -3.73 4.31
C ARG A 112 7.70 -3.80 2.79
N ASP A 113 8.78 -3.49 2.08
CA ASP A 113 8.78 -3.45 0.62
C ASP A 113 8.56 -4.85 0.02
N GLU A 114 9.14 -5.89 0.60
CA GLU A 114 8.92 -7.30 0.24
C GLU A 114 7.49 -7.77 0.57
N PHE A 115 6.96 -7.41 1.75
CA PHE A 115 5.59 -7.74 2.15
C PHE A 115 4.56 -7.12 1.18
N LEU A 116 4.74 -5.85 0.82
CA LEU A 116 3.92 -5.16 -0.18
C LEU A 116 4.08 -5.78 -1.56
N HIS A 117 5.30 -6.18 -1.95
CA HIS A 117 5.55 -6.85 -3.21
C HIS A 117 4.82 -8.20 -3.28
N ALA A 118 4.97 -9.03 -2.26
CA ALA A 118 4.31 -10.33 -2.16
C ALA A 118 2.78 -10.20 -2.28
N ALA A 119 2.19 -9.20 -1.61
CA ALA A 119 0.75 -8.93 -1.69
C ALA A 119 0.31 -8.47 -3.08
N ARG A 120 1.13 -7.67 -3.77
CA ARG A 120 0.87 -7.21 -5.14
C ARG A 120 0.94 -8.35 -6.17
N VAL A 121 1.80 -9.34 -5.94
CA VAL A 121 1.96 -10.53 -6.79
C VAL A 121 0.83 -11.53 -6.53
N ARG A 122 0.53 -11.84 -5.26
CA ARG A 122 -0.55 -12.76 -4.87
C ARG A 122 -1.87 -12.03 -4.64
N ARG A 123 -2.47 -11.51 -5.72
CA ARG A 123 -3.77 -10.83 -5.65
C ARG A 123 -4.92 -11.81 -5.44
N GLY A 124 -6.00 -11.33 -4.81
CA GLY A 124 -7.25 -12.08 -4.69
C GLY A 124 -7.27 -13.12 -3.57
N VAL A 125 -6.25 -13.13 -2.71
CA VAL A 125 -6.20 -13.97 -1.52
C VAL A 125 -7.27 -13.52 -0.51
N ASP A 126 -7.94 -14.50 0.10
CA ASP A 126 -8.95 -14.31 1.13
C ASP A 126 -8.48 -14.81 2.51
N THR A 127 -9.31 -14.56 3.51
CA THR A 127 -9.11 -15.01 4.88
C THR A 127 -9.51 -16.48 5.12
N MET A 128 -9.78 -17.25 4.06
CA MET A 128 -10.21 -18.65 4.19
C MET A 128 -9.10 -19.50 4.84
N GLY A 129 -9.48 -20.32 5.82
CA GLY A 129 -8.56 -21.23 6.51
C GLY A 129 -7.59 -20.53 7.47
N MET A 130 -7.80 -19.25 7.79
CA MET A 130 -6.96 -18.50 8.74
C MET A 130 -7.44 -18.57 10.19
N GLY A 131 -8.58 -19.21 10.46
CA GLY A 131 -9.16 -19.28 11.82
C GLY A 131 -9.62 -17.93 12.38
N LEU A 132 -9.75 -16.89 11.55
CA LEU A 132 -10.14 -15.53 11.98
C LEU A 132 -11.63 -15.41 12.32
N GLY A 133 -12.42 -16.46 12.08
CA GLY A 133 -13.88 -16.45 12.25
C GLY A 133 -14.58 -15.57 11.20
N GLY A 134 -15.90 -15.79 11.06
CA GLY A 134 -16.70 -15.10 10.06
C GLY A 134 -16.47 -15.57 8.62
N GLU A 135 -17.18 -14.94 7.69
CA GLU A 135 -17.11 -15.26 6.27
C GLU A 135 -15.73 -14.92 5.67
N PRO A 136 -15.19 -15.77 4.78
CA PRO A 136 -13.96 -15.46 4.03
C PRO A 136 -14.09 -14.13 3.27
N ARG A 137 -13.11 -13.25 3.47
CA ARG A 137 -13.06 -11.93 2.84
C ARG A 137 -11.70 -11.72 2.20
N ARG A 138 -11.68 -11.04 1.06
CA ARG A 138 -10.42 -10.66 0.40
C ARG A 138 -9.69 -9.63 1.24
N PHE A 139 -8.37 -9.74 1.29
CA PHE A 139 -7.54 -8.72 1.90
C PHE A 139 -6.57 -8.02 0.98
N TYR A 140 -6.23 -6.79 1.36
CA TYR A 140 -5.32 -5.91 0.63
C TYR A 140 -4.27 -5.40 1.60
N VAL A 141 -3.04 -5.33 1.12
CA VAL A 141 -1.90 -4.77 1.85
C VAL A 141 -1.44 -3.55 1.07
N ASN A 142 -1.52 -2.38 1.70
CA ASN A 142 -1.23 -1.08 1.12
C ASN A 142 -0.18 -0.34 1.96
N GLU A 143 0.58 0.56 1.33
CA GLU A 143 1.42 1.49 2.08
C GLU A 143 0.55 2.39 2.96
N HIS A 144 0.94 2.60 4.21
CA HIS A 144 0.31 3.61 5.05
C HIS A 144 0.93 4.97 4.71
N LEU A 145 0.20 5.77 3.94
CA LEU A 145 0.64 7.12 3.52
C LEU A 145 0.27 8.14 4.59
N THR A 146 1.08 9.20 4.75
CA THR A 146 0.72 10.36 5.58
C THR A 146 -0.58 11.01 5.09
N ARG A 147 -1.21 11.86 5.91
CA ARG A 147 -2.46 12.54 5.51
C ARG A 147 -2.27 13.37 4.24
N VAL A 148 -1.14 14.08 4.15
CA VAL A 148 -0.76 14.88 2.98
C VAL A 148 -0.59 13.98 1.75
N ASN A 149 0.17 12.88 1.88
CA ASN A 149 0.42 11.99 0.74
C ASN A 149 -0.83 11.21 0.33
N ARG A 150 -1.74 10.89 1.26
CA ARG A 150 -3.07 10.35 0.91
C ARG A 150 -3.86 11.33 0.04
N LYS A 151 -3.89 12.62 0.41
CA LYS A 151 -4.57 13.66 -0.39
C LYS A 151 -3.93 13.78 -1.78
N LEU A 152 -2.60 13.89 -1.85
CA LEU A 152 -1.89 13.99 -3.12
C LEU A 152 -2.10 12.76 -4.01
N PHE A 153 -2.10 11.56 -3.41
CA PHE A 153 -2.31 10.31 -4.15
C PHE A 153 -3.73 10.23 -4.70
N TYR A 154 -4.73 10.68 -3.94
CA TYR A 154 -6.11 10.79 -4.39
C TYR A 154 -6.22 11.72 -5.61
N LEU A 155 -5.72 12.96 -5.49
CA LEU A 155 -5.75 13.94 -6.58
C LEU A 155 -5.02 13.47 -7.85
N ALA A 156 -3.84 12.83 -7.68
CA ALA A 156 -3.10 12.28 -8.81
C ALA A 156 -3.87 11.14 -9.51
N ARG A 157 -4.66 10.35 -8.78
CA ARG A 157 -5.53 9.31 -9.37
C ARG A 157 -6.75 9.89 -10.08
N GLU A 158 -7.30 11.01 -9.61
CA GLU A 158 -8.37 11.73 -10.33
C GLU A 158 -7.88 12.24 -11.68
N GLU A 159 -6.70 12.87 -11.73
CA GLU A 159 -6.11 13.30 -12.99
C GLU A 159 -5.77 12.12 -13.92
N LEU A 160 -5.25 11.01 -13.38
CA LEU A 160 -5.05 9.78 -14.15
C LEU A 160 -6.34 9.29 -14.81
N ALA A 161 -7.47 9.35 -14.11
CA ALA A 161 -8.76 8.92 -14.65
C ALA A 161 -9.26 9.84 -15.77
N ARG A 162 -8.92 11.13 -15.71
CA ARG A 162 -9.29 12.14 -16.71
C ARG A 162 -8.41 12.07 -17.96
N GLN A 163 -7.13 11.73 -17.80
CA GLN A 163 -6.11 11.82 -18.83
C GLN A 163 -5.87 10.49 -19.55
N ARG A 164 -6.11 10.42 -20.87
CA ARG A 164 -6.02 9.16 -21.64
C ARG A 164 -4.59 8.67 -21.90
N ASN A 165 -3.59 9.54 -21.77
CA ASN A 165 -2.17 9.25 -22.02
C ASN A 165 -1.40 8.81 -20.77
N TRP A 166 -2.03 8.81 -19.59
CA TRP A 166 -1.45 8.30 -18.36
C TRP A 166 -2.04 6.94 -18.03
N ARG A 167 -1.19 5.97 -17.66
CA ARG A 167 -1.64 4.62 -17.34
C ARG A 167 -1.41 4.20 -15.90
N PHE A 168 -0.49 4.84 -15.20
CA PHE A 168 -0.10 4.38 -13.88
C PHE A 168 0.18 5.54 -12.92
N VAL A 169 -0.46 5.46 -11.76
CA VAL A 169 -0.14 6.24 -10.55
C VAL A 169 -0.07 5.24 -9.40
N GLY A 170 1.01 5.31 -8.62
CA GLY A 170 1.28 4.38 -7.52
C GLY A 170 2.17 5.00 -6.46
N THR A 171 2.45 4.25 -5.40
CA THR A 171 3.38 4.67 -4.35
C THR A 171 4.51 3.67 -4.17
N ARG A 172 5.67 4.21 -3.78
CA ARG A 172 6.85 3.44 -3.39
C ARG A 172 7.51 4.10 -2.20
N GLY A 173 7.38 3.48 -1.04
CA GLY A 173 7.96 3.97 0.22
C GLY A 173 7.45 5.35 0.61
N GLY A 174 6.15 5.59 0.43
CA GLY A 174 5.50 6.87 0.74
C GLY A 174 5.63 7.92 -0.36
N ILE A 175 6.43 7.68 -1.40
CA ILE A 175 6.61 8.60 -2.54
C ILE A 175 5.58 8.27 -3.62
N ILE A 176 4.85 9.29 -4.09
CA ILE A 176 3.87 9.16 -5.16
C ILE A 176 4.59 9.27 -6.51
N CYS A 177 4.32 8.30 -7.37
CA CYS A 177 4.94 8.15 -8.68
C CYS A 177 3.87 8.01 -9.76
N ALA A 178 4.03 8.72 -10.87
CA ALA A 178 3.19 8.63 -12.06
C ALA A 178 4.03 8.25 -13.29
N ARG A 179 3.49 7.48 -14.21
CA ARG A 179 4.12 7.19 -15.51
C ARG A 179 3.07 7.05 -16.62
N ARG A 180 3.42 7.52 -17.82
CA ARG A 180 2.53 7.50 -18.99
C ARG A 180 2.29 6.08 -19.49
N ASP A 181 3.36 5.31 -19.68
CA ASP A 181 3.31 3.90 -20.03
C ASP A 181 4.43 3.11 -19.32
N GLN A 182 4.67 1.86 -19.74
CA GLN A 182 5.68 1.00 -19.12
C GLN A 182 7.12 1.33 -19.53
N LYS A 183 7.32 2.09 -20.62
CA LYS A 183 8.63 2.51 -21.14
C LYS A 183 8.98 3.95 -20.78
N SER A 184 8.00 4.74 -20.37
CA SER A 184 8.12 6.14 -20.01
C SER A 184 8.86 6.32 -18.68
N SER A 185 9.50 7.47 -18.52
CA SER A 185 10.10 7.89 -17.26
C SER A 185 9.08 8.00 -16.15
N VAL A 186 9.52 7.70 -14.92
CA VAL A 186 8.71 7.88 -13.71
C VAL A 186 8.79 9.35 -13.26
N HIS A 187 7.65 9.97 -13.04
CA HIS A 187 7.52 11.30 -12.48
C HIS A 187 7.14 11.21 -11.01
N VAL A 188 7.86 11.94 -10.16
CA VAL A 188 7.58 12.01 -8.72
C VAL A 188 6.67 13.20 -8.43
N ILE A 189 5.63 12.97 -7.63
CA ILE A 189 4.66 13.99 -7.21
C ILE A 189 4.88 14.27 -5.72
N ARG A 190 5.31 15.49 -5.38
CA ARG A 190 5.53 15.93 -3.98
C ARG A 190 4.56 17.01 -3.54
N SER A 191 3.87 17.65 -4.49
CA SER A 191 2.88 18.70 -4.21
C SER A 191 1.76 18.71 -5.25
N GLU A 192 0.72 19.49 -4.97
CA GLU A 192 -0.37 19.72 -5.93
C GLU A 192 0.13 20.41 -7.20
N GLN A 193 1.13 21.29 -7.11
CA GLN A 193 1.74 21.90 -8.29
C GLN A 193 2.45 20.88 -9.18
N ASP A 194 3.05 19.84 -8.59
CA ASP A 194 3.64 18.75 -9.37
C ASP A 194 2.56 17.98 -10.14
N ILE A 195 1.36 17.81 -9.57
CA ILE A 195 0.22 17.20 -10.28
C ILE A 195 -0.07 18.02 -11.55
N SER A 196 -0.26 19.34 -11.42
CA SER A 196 -0.51 20.19 -12.58
C SER A 196 0.63 20.15 -13.61
N LYS A 197 1.90 20.11 -13.18
CA LYS A 197 3.06 20.03 -14.09
C LYS A 197 3.18 18.67 -14.78
N VAL A 198 2.83 17.59 -14.09
CA VAL A 198 2.94 16.22 -14.59
C VAL A 198 1.80 15.94 -15.57
N PHE A 199 0.57 16.24 -15.19
CA PHE A 199 -0.63 15.94 -15.99
C PHE A 199 -1.00 17.06 -16.96
N GLY A 200 -0.64 18.32 -16.70
CA GLY A 200 -0.98 19.47 -17.55
C GLY A 200 -0.02 19.76 -18.71
N LYS A 201 1.03 18.95 -18.89
CA LYS A 201 1.89 19.03 -20.09
C LYS A 201 1.22 18.32 -21.26
N GLU A 202 0.47 19.09 -22.05
CA GLU A 202 0.25 18.83 -23.47
C GLU A 202 1.43 19.36 -24.29
#